data_AF-A0A522AMF5-F1
#
_entry.id   AF-A0A522AMF5-F1
#
_cell.length_a   1.000
_cell.length_b   1.000
_cell.length_c   1.000
_cell.angle_alpha   90.00
_cell.angle_beta   90.00
_cell.angle_gamma   90.00
#
_symmetry.space_group_name_H-M   'P 1'
#
loop_
_entity.id
_entity.type
_entity.pdbx_description
1 polymer ?
#
loop_
_entity_poly.entity_id
_entity_poly.type
_entity_poly.pdbx_seq_one_letter_code
_entity_poly.pdbx_strand_id
1 'polypeptide(L)'
;MMSQLTRFAKRRQAPLMGATLLVAISFAAPGEAVDIRDVIKETVKSNPLVLAELRETDARNRKVREALAGYYPTLDLVAGYGFQERDPANRTFANPSRTRNELERRELQLSARQLIFDGFYTPLEHKNQQARERSARFRATSVGEDISLSVTRAFSEVLKQEAILKLAQETLAYHQQVYEKMNQRFQSGVGSRADFNQISSRLALSRTNLQNVTANLRNARINYQQVVGTFPGEGELEFPGSYHNYLPANVEAAVARSL
;
A
#
# COMPACT_ATOMS: atom_id res chain seq x y z
N MET A 1 -71.79 -35.66 2.59
CA MET A 1 -72.33 -35.25 1.28
C MET A 1 -71.19 -35.35 0.27
N MET A 2 -71.02 -36.54 -0.32
CA MET A 2 -71.25 -36.85 -1.74
C MET A 2 -70.21 -36.16 -2.65
N SER A 3 -69.19 -36.88 -3.15
CA SER A 3 -69.25 -37.80 -4.33
C SER A 3 -69.58 -37.00 -5.60
N GLN A 4 -68.72 -36.93 -6.62
CA GLN A 4 -68.49 -37.94 -7.70
C GLN A 4 -67.09 -37.69 -8.34
N LEU A 5 -66.19 -38.68 -8.48
CA LEU A 5 -65.98 -39.59 -9.64
C LEU A 5 -65.66 -38.83 -10.95
N THR A 6 -64.52 -39.05 -11.65
CA THR A 6 -64.14 -40.29 -12.37
C THR A 6 -62.64 -40.37 -12.76
N ARG A 7 -62.19 -41.61 -13.01
CA ARG A 7 -60.81 -42.10 -13.27
C ARG A 7 -60.37 -42.08 -14.76
N PHE A 8 -59.06 -42.38 -14.93
CA PHE A 8 -58.30 -42.87 -16.10
C PHE A 8 -57.70 -41.77 -17.01
N ALA A 9 -56.42 -41.75 -17.38
CA ALA A 9 -55.58 -42.88 -17.79
C ALA A 9 -54.07 -42.71 -17.51
N LYS A 10 -53.45 -43.88 -17.38
CA LYS A 10 -52.07 -44.27 -17.13
C LYS A 10 -51.13 -43.84 -18.28
N ARG A 11 -49.99 -43.18 -17.99
CA ARG A 11 -48.80 -43.24 -18.84
C ARG A 11 -47.48 -43.10 -18.05
N ARG A 12 -46.88 -44.28 -17.86
CA ARG A 12 -45.45 -44.64 -17.88
C ARG A 12 -44.44 -43.82 -17.03
N GLN A 13 -43.93 -44.55 -16.04
CA GLN A 13 -42.67 -44.35 -15.34
C GLN A 13 -41.46 -44.32 -16.28
N ALA A 14 -40.48 -43.45 -16.01
CA ALA A 14 -39.05 -43.78 -15.93
C ALA A 14 -38.26 -42.63 -15.26
N PRO A 15 -37.15 -42.92 -14.57
CA PRO A 15 -36.68 -42.17 -13.40
C PRO A 15 -35.28 -41.53 -13.58
N LEU A 16 -34.79 -40.90 -12.50
CA LEU A 16 -33.40 -40.49 -12.22
C LEU A 16 -32.85 -39.25 -12.97
N MET A 17 -33.12 -38.07 -12.41
CA MET A 17 -32.17 -36.95 -12.54
C MET A 17 -31.03 -37.18 -11.54
N GLY A 18 -29.85 -37.49 -12.08
CA GLY A 18 -28.62 -37.65 -11.33
C GLY A 18 -28.21 -36.36 -10.62
N ALA A 19 -27.87 -36.47 -9.35
CA ALA A 19 -27.18 -35.45 -8.59
C ALA A 19 -25.73 -35.39 -9.06
N THR A 20 -25.39 -34.40 -9.89
CA THR A 20 -24.00 -34.07 -10.23
C THR A 20 -23.40 -33.27 -9.08
N LEU A 21 -22.60 -33.95 -8.26
CA LEU A 21 -21.73 -33.35 -7.26
C LEU A 21 -20.65 -32.54 -8.00
N LEU A 22 -20.75 -31.21 -7.99
CA LEU A 22 -19.70 -30.32 -8.47
C LEU A 22 -18.58 -30.29 -7.42
N VAL A 23 -17.61 -31.19 -7.57
CA VAL A 23 -16.34 -31.14 -6.84
C VAL A 23 -15.58 -29.93 -7.39
N ALA A 24 -15.53 -28.85 -6.61
CA ALA A 24 -14.62 -27.74 -6.86
C ALA A 24 -13.20 -28.24 -6.61
N ILE A 25 -12.50 -28.61 -7.67
CA ILE A 25 -11.06 -28.85 -7.63
C ILE A 25 -10.41 -27.48 -7.45
N SER A 26 -10.07 -27.13 -6.21
CA SER A 26 -9.13 -26.05 -5.95
C SER A 26 -7.79 -26.44 -6.57
N PHE A 27 -7.52 -25.89 -7.75
CA PHE A 27 -6.17 -25.85 -8.30
C PHE A 27 -5.33 -24.99 -7.35
N ALA A 28 -4.56 -25.64 -6.48
CA ALA A 28 -3.39 -25.02 -5.88
C ALA A 28 -2.40 -24.81 -7.04
N ALA A 29 -2.36 -23.60 -7.58
CA ALA A 29 -1.30 -23.23 -8.50
C ALA A 29 0.05 -23.49 -7.79
N PRO A 30 1.02 -24.15 -8.44
CA PRO A 30 2.38 -24.21 -7.89
C PRO A 30 2.83 -22.78 -7.63
N GLY A 31 3.29 -22.50 -6.41
CA GLY A 31 3.74 -21.18 -6.00
C GLY A 31 4.77 -20.66 -6.99
N GLU A 32 4.38 -19.65 -7.76
CA GLU A 32 5.29 -18.92 -8.64
C GLU A 32 6.22 -18.17 -7.69
N ALA A 33 7.52 -18.47 -7.78
CA ALA A 33 8.53 -17.81 -6.95
C ALA A 33 8.35 -16.29 -7.08
N VAL A 34 8.15 -15.63 -5.95
CA VAL A 34 7.76 -14.22 -5.94
C VAL A 34 9.01 -13.38 -6.21
N ASP A 35 9.07 -12.75 -7.39
CA ASP A 35 10.15 -11.83 -7.73
C ASP A 35 10.06 -10.56 -6.86
N ILE A 36 11.19 -10.16 -6.27
CA ILE A 36 11.32 -8.92 -5.50
C ILE A 36 10.82 -7.70 -6.27
N ARG A 37 10.98 -7.69 -7.61
CA ARG A 37 10.53 -6.58 -8.46
C ARG A 37 9.00 -6.44 -8.45
N ASP A 38 8.29 -7.56 -8.46
CA ASP A 38 6.83 -7.56 -8.40
C ASP A 38 6.34 -7.16 -7.01
N VAL A 39 7.02 -7.62 -5.94
CA VAL A 39 6.75 -7.18 -4.57
C VAL A 39 6.93 -5.68 -4.42
N ILE A 40 8.04 -5.12 -4.90
CA ILE A 40 8.31 -3.68 -4.86
C ILE A 40 7.22 -2.92 -5.62
N LYS A 41 6.91 -3.35 -6.85
CA LYS A 41 5.90 -2.72 -7.69
C LYS A 41 4.52 -2.71 -7.03
N GLU A 42 4.12 -3.83 -6.44
CA GLU A 42 2.83 -3.94 -5.76
C GLU A 42 2.81 -3.12 -4.46
N THR A 43 3.89 -3.18 -3.68
CA THR A 43 4.00 -2.41 -2.44
C THR A 43 3.95 -0.91 -2.72
N VAL A 44 4.74 -0.40 -3.67
CA VAL A 44 4.76 1.04 -4.01
C VAL A 44 3.40 1.53 -4.49
N LYS A 45 2.66 0.70 -5.24
CA LYS A 45 1.31 1.05 -5.72
C LYS A 45 0.26 1.10 -4.61
N SER A 46 0.36 0.19 -3.64
CA SER A 46 -0.63 0.04 -2.57
C SER A 46 -0.27 0.82 -1.30
N ASN A 47 0.97 1.28 -1.15
CA ASN A 47 1.45 1.92 0.07
C ASN A 47 0.75 3.27 0.33
N PRO A 48 0.14 3.46 1.51
CA PRO A 48 -0.57 4.71 1.85
C PRO A 48 0.28 5.97 1.81
N LEU A 49 1.58 5.88 2.16
CA LEU A 49 2.49 7.03 2.15
C LEU A 49 2.77 7.52 0.73
N VAL A 50 3.00 6.59 -0.20
CA VAL A 50 3.18 6.92 -1.62
C VAL A 50 1.89 7.52 -2.19
N LEU A 51 0.74 6.91 -1.86
CA LEU A 51 -0.56 7.42 -2.29
C LEU A 51 -0.84 8.83 -1.75
N ALA A 52 -0.45 9.13 -0.51
CA ALA A 52 -0.60 10.46 0.08
C ALA A 52 0.21 11.53 -0.69
N GLU A 53 1.47 11.24 -1.03
CA GLU A 53 2.31 12.15 -1.81
C GLU A 53 1.83 12.33 -3.26
N LEU A 54 1.25 11.28 -3.86
CA LEU A 54 0.59 11.40 -5.16
C LEU A 54 -0.64 12.32 -5.10
N ARG A 55 -1.43 12.25 -4.01
CA ARG A 55 -2.57 13.17 -3.81
C ARG A 55 -2.13 14.60 -3.54
N GLU A 56 -1.01 14.79 -2.85
CA GLU A 56 -0.40 16.12 -2.70
C GLU A 56 0.04 16.67 -4.07
N THR A 57 0.64 15.84 -4.92
CA THR A 57 0.99 16.22 -6.30
C THR A 57 -0.26 16.62 -7.10
N ASP A 58 -1.35 15.85 -7.02
CA ASP A 58 -2.62 16.20 -7.64
C ASP A 58 -3.18 17.54 -7.13
N ALA A 59 -3.05 17.81 -5.83
CA ALA A 59 -3.46 19.07 -5.22
C ALA A 59 -2.61 20.24 -5.72
N ARG A 60 -1.29 20.08 -5.85
CA ARG A 60 -0.40 21.08 -6.44
C ARG A 60 -0.70 21.34 -7.91
N ASN A 61 -1.03 20.31 -8.67
CA ASN A 61 -1.47 20.47 -10.06
C ASN A 61 -2.78 21.28 -10.16
N ARG A 62 -3.74 21.09 -9.22
CA ARG A 62 -4.92 21.97 -9.13
C ARG A 62 -4.54 23.42 -8.86
N LYS A 63 -3.52 23.68 -8.02
CA LYS A 63 -3.00 25.03 -7.77
C LYS A 63 -2.34 25.68 -8.99
N VAL A 64 -1.69 24.89 -9.86
CA VAL A 64 -1.21 25.37 -11.16
C VAL A 64 -2.39 25.85 -12.04
N ARG A 65 -3.47 25.06 -12.08
CA ARG A 65 -4.69 25.44 -12.82
C ARG A 65 -5.40 26.66 -12.22
N GLU A 66 -5.39 26.79 -10.90
CA GLU A 66 -5.90 27.97 -10.19
C GLU A 66 -5.08 29.22 -10.57
N ALA A 67 -3.75 29.12 -10.64
CA ALA A 67 -2.91 30.23 -11.12
C ALA A 67 -3.18 30.58 -12.60
N LEU A 68 -3.48 29.58 -13.44
CA LEU A 68 -3.92 29.82 -14.82
C LEU A 68 -5.27 30.55 -14.91
N ALA A 69 -6.14 30.39 -13.91
CA ALA A 69 -7.44 31.07 -13.89
C ALA A 69 -7.29 32.60 -13.88
N GLY A 70 -6.17 33.14 -13.40
CA GLY A 70 -5.87 34.57 -13.44
C GLY A 70 -5.82 35.18 -14.84
N TYR A 71 -5.63 34.37 -15.89
CA TYR A 71 -5.68 34.83 -17.29
C TYR A 71 -7.10 34.99 -17.84
N TYR A 72 -8.09 34.36 -17.20
CA TYR A 72 -9.45 34.31 -17.72
C TYR A 72 -10.35 35.34 -17.00
N PRO A 73 -11.41 35.83 -17.66
CA PRO A 73 -12.40 36.65 -17.00
C PRO A 73 -13.14 35.85 -15.92
N THR A 74 -13.45 36.52 -14.80
CA THR A 74 -14.33 36.01 -13.76
C THR A 74 -15.76 36.44 -14.05
N LEU A 75 -16.70 35.50 -13.95
CA LEU A 75 -18.13 35.73 -14.14
C LEU A 75 -18.83 35.48 -12.81
N ASP A 76 -19.36 36.55 -12.21
CA ASP A 76 -20.08 36.50 -10.94
C ASP A 76 -21.58 36.76 -11.21
N LEU A 77 -22.44 35.83 -10.79
CA LEU A 77 -23.89 35.98 -10.83
C LEU A 77 -24.42 36.14 -9.41
N VAL A 78 -25.08 37.28 -9.15
CA VAL A 78 -25.77 37.56 -7.90
C VAL A 78 -27.26 37.63 -8.20
N ALA A 79 -28.04 36.81 -7.50
CA ALA A 79 -29.49 36.84 -7.57
C ALA A 79 -30.05 36.92 -6.14
N GLY A 80 -30.96 37.84 -5.91
CA GLY A 80 -31.55 38.10 -4.61
C GLY A 80 -33.05 38.35 -4.72
N TYR A 81 -33.80 37.83 -3.76
CA TYR A 81 -35.22 38.08 -3.59
C TYR A 81 -35.49 38.31 -2.11
N GLY A 82 -36.16 39.40 -1.76
CA GLY A 82 -36.45 39.71 -0.37
C GLY A 82 -37.41 40.89 -0.20
N PHE A 83 -37.97 41.01 1.00
CA PHE A 83 -38.83 42.14 1.36
C PHE A 83 -37.99 43.18 2.09
N GLN A 84 -38.06 44.42 1.63
CA GLN A 84 -37.40 45.53 2.29
C GLN A 84 -38.45 46.49 2.81
N GLU A 85 -38.47 46.67 4.12
CA GLU A 85 -39.24 47.75 4.76
C GLU A 85 -38.35 48.99 4.85
N ARG A 86 -38.86 50.14 4.39
CA ARG A 86 -38.12 51.40 4.42
C ARG A 86 -38.96 52.45 5.14
N ASP A 87 -38.50 52.85 6.32
CA ASP A 87 -39.10 53.97 7.04
C ASP A 87 -38.79 55.29 6.30
N PRO A 88 -39.80 56.12 5.96
CA PRO A 88 -39.57 57.37 5.27
C PRO A 88 -38.90 58.38 6.21
N ALA A 89 -37.66 58.78 5.88
CA ALA A 89 -36.89 59.76 6.64
C ALA A 89 -37.38 61.23 6.48
N ASN A 90 -38.30 61.52 5.56
CA ASN A 90 -38.79 62.87 5.31
C ASN A 90 -40.30 62.89 5.05
N ARG A 91 -41.04 63.72 5.81
CA ARG A 91 -42.52 63.80 5.80
C ARG A 91 -43.13 64.48 4.57
N THR A 92 -42.30 65.09 3.72
CA THR A 92 -42.75 65.84 2.53
C THR A 92 -43.24 64.94 1.38
N PHE A 93 -42.88 63.66 1.39
CA PHE A 93 -43.37 62.64 0.44
C PHE A 93 -44.22 61.56 1.13
N ALA A 94 -44.75 61.85 2.32
CA ALA A 94 -45.59 60.93 3.06
C ALA A 94 -47.00 60.94 2.45
N ASN A 95 -47.33 59.90 1.68
CA ASN A 95 -48.71 59.64 1.29
C ASN A 95 -49.47 59.10 2.52
N PRO A 96 -50.48 59.84 3.06
CA PRO A 96 -51.18 59.44 4.29
C PRO A 96 -52.00 58.15 4.15
N SER A 97 -52.14 57.59 2.94
CA SER A 97 -52.85 56.33 2.68
C SER A 97 -51.95 55.09 2.62
N ARG A 98 -50.63 55.20 2.86
CA ARG A 98 -49.71 54.04 2.89
C ARG A 98 -48.96 53.96 4.22
N THR A 99 -49.53 53.22 5.17
CA THR A 99 -48.95 52.97 6.51
C THR A 99 -47.79 51.97 6.49
N ARG A 100 -47.53 51.29 5.36
CA ARG A 100 -46.47 50.31 5.20
C ARG A 100 -45.91 50.35 3.78
N ASN A 101 -44.62 50.61 3.62
CA ASN A 101 -43.91 50.55 2.34
C ASN A 101 -43.09 49.24 2.31
N GLU A 102 -43.80 48.11 2.27
CA GLU A 102 -43.20 46.83 1.95
C GLU A 102 -42.80 46.85 0.46
N LEU A 103 -41.50 46.87 0.17
CA LEU A 103 -40.99 46.75 -1.19
C LEU A 103 -40.53 45.32 -1.43
N GLU A 104 -41.14 44.65 -2.41
CA GLU A 104 -40.58 43.43 -2.98
C GLU A 104 -39.31 43.77 -3.76
N ARG A 105 -38.15 43.43 -3.20
CA ARG A 105 -36.86 43.60 -3.85
C ARG A 105 -36.51 42.32 -4.60
N ARG A 106 -36.33 42.46 -5.91
CA ARG A 106 -35.77 41.43 -6.78
C ARG A 106 -34.53 42.02 -7.42
N GLU A 107 -33.40 41.34 -7.29
CA GLU A 107 -32.14 41.75 -7.90
C GLU A 107 -31.53 40.58 -8.67
N LEU A 108 -31.06 40.88 -9.87
CA LEU A 108 -30.32 39.97 -10.73
C LEU A 108 -29.18 40.77 -11.33
N GLN A 109 -27.95 40.39 -11.00
CA GLN A 109 -26.75 41.07 -11.45
C GLN A 109 -25.77 40.03 -11.97
N LEU A 110 -25.35 40.18 -13.22
CA LEU A 110 -24.26 39.42 -13.82
C LEU A 110 -23.09 40.39 -14.04
N SER A 111 -21.93 40.12 -13.43
CA SER A 111 -20.72 40.91 -13.62
C SER A 111 -19.58 40.08 -14.19
N ALA A 112 -18.95 40.60 -15.25
CA ALA A 112 -17.75 40.03 -15.84
C ALA A 112 -16.55 40.94 -15.50
N ARG A 113 -15.48 40.37 -14.94
CA ARG A 113 -14.26 41.09 -14.61
C ARG A 113 -13.07 40.41 -15.26
N GLN A 114 -12.39 41.14 -16.15
CA GLN A 114 -11.17 40.69 -16.82
C GLN A 114 -9.98 41.56 -16.41
N LEU A 115 -8.90 40.91 -16.01
CA LEU A 115 -7.63 41.56 -15.79
C LEU A 115 -6.99 41.92 -17.13
N ILE A 116 -6.66 43.20 -17.33
CA ILE A 116 -5.95 43.66 -18.54
C ILE A 116 -4.44 43.60 -18.34
N PHE A 117 -3.97 44.03 -17.16
CA PHE A 117 -2.55 44.03 -16.80
C PHE A 117 -2.37 44.06 -15.28
N ASP A 118 -1.47 43.22 -14.75
CA ASP A 118 -1.13 43.09 -13.32
C ASP A 118 0.37 43.24 -13.02
N GLY A 119 1.16 43.79 -13.95
CA GLY A 119 2.61 43.90 -13.76
C GLY A 119 3.35 42.56 -13.86
N PHE A 120 2.85 41.62 -14.67
CA PHE A 120 3.42 40.28 -14.88
C PHE A 120 3.34 39.35 -13.67
N TYR A 121 2.44 39.64 -12.72
CA TYR A 121 2.26 38.80 -11.54
C TYR A 121 1.73 37.41 -11.92
N THR A 122 0.67 37.30 -12.71
CA THR A 122 0.05 36.04 -13.14
C THR A 122 1.03 35.06 -13.81
N PRO A 123 1.85 35.44 -14.82
CA PRO A 123 2.82 34.53 -15.41
C PRO A 123 3.92 34.07 -14.45
N LEU A 124 4.36 34.93 -13.53
CA LEU A 124 5.34 34.55 -12.52
C LEU A 124 4.74 33.61 -11.49
N GLU A 125 3.51 33.86 -11.07
CA GLU A 125 2.81 33.00 -10.11
C GLU A 125 2.50 31.62 -10.72
N HIS A 126 2.09 31.56 -11.98
CA HIS A 126 1.94 30.30 -12.70
C HIS A 126 3.27 29.51 -12.75
N LYS A 127 4.38 30.17 -13.08
CA LYS A 127 5.72 29.54 -13.06
C LYS A 127 6.11 29.05 -11.65
N ASN A 128 5.81 29.82 -10.62
CA ASN A 128 6.05 29.44 -9.22
C ASN A 128 5.26 28.18 -8.86
N GLN A 129 3.97 28.14 -9.18
CA GLN A 129 3.14 26.97 -8.91
C GLN A 129 3.61 25.73 -9.69
N GLN A 130 4.05 25.90 -10.94
CA GLN A 130 4.67 24.80 -11.70
C GLN A 130 5.95 24.26 -11.04
N ALA A 131 6.80 25.13 -10.51
CA ALA A 131 8.00 24.71 -9.79
C ALA A 131 7.66 23.94 -8.50
N ARG A 132 6.64 24.40 -7.76
CA ARG A 132 6.13 23.70 -6.56
C ARG A 132 5.55 22.33 -6.90
N GLU A 133 4.82 22.23 -8.01
CA GLU A 133 4.26 20.97 -8.50
C GLU A 133 5.35 19.98 -8.90
N ARG A 134 6.38 20.42 -9.63
CA ARG A 134 7.56 19.59 -9.93
C ARG A 134 8.27 19.12 -8.66
N SER A 135 8.44 20.00 -7.67
CA SER A 135 9.04 19.62 -6.38
C SER A 135 8.20 18.56 -5.66
N ALA A 136 6.88 18.65 -5.70
CA ALA A 136 5.99 17.63 -5.13
C ALA A 136 6.10 16.29 -5.87
N ARG A 137 6.22 16.29 -7.20
CA ARG A 137 6.48 15.06 -7.97
C ARG A 137 7.77 14.37 -7.54
N PHE A 138 8.88 15.11 -7.44
CA PHE A 138 10.14 14.53 -6.99
C PHE A 138 10.07 13.99 -5.56
N ARG A 139 9.30 14.63 -4.67
CA ARG A 139 9.04 14.11 -3.33
C ARG A 139 8.29 12.77 -3.39
N ALA A 140 7.25 12.67 -4.21
CA ALA A 140 6.52 11.41 -4.39
C ALA A 140 7.43 10.29 -4.92
N THR A 141 8.31 10.60 -5.87
CA THR A 141 9.34 9.65 -6.36
C THR A 141 10.28 9.23 -5.23
N SER A 142 10.85 10.17 -4.48
CA SER A 142 11.75 9.89 -3.36
C SER A 142 11.11 8.99 -2.30
N VAL A 143 9.85 9.25 -1.94
CA VAL A 143 9.12 8.39 -0.99
C VAL A 143 8.90 6.99 -1.58
N GLY A 144 8.60 6.87 -2.88
CA GLY A 144 8.52 5.58 -3.56
C GLY A 144 9.84 4.80 -3.53
N GLU A 145 10.97 5.48 -3.71
CA GLU A 145 12.31 4.89 -3.62
C GLU A 145 12.66 4.44 -2.20
N ASP A 146 12.34 5.24 -1.18
CA ASP A 146 12.56 4.89 0.23
C ASP A 146 11.74 3.65 0.65
N ILE A 147 10.49 3.55 0.18
CA ILE A 147 9.66 2.36 0.37
C ILE A 147 10.27 1.16 -0.37
N SER A 148 10.70 1.34 -1.63
CA SER A 148 11.35 0.27 -2.41
C SER A 148 12.60 -0.27 -1.73
N LEU A 149 13.42 0.61 -1.16
CA LEU A 149 14.61 0.24 -0.39
C LEU A 149 14.24 -0.50 0.91
N SER A 150 13.20 -0.05 1.60
CA SER A 150 12.69 -0.70 2.82
C SER A 150 12.20 -2.12 2.54
N VAL A 151 11.43 -2.31 1.45
CA VAL A 151 10.99 -3.63 0.96
C VAL A 151 12.20 -4.50 0.66
N THR A 152 13.18 -3.98 -0.07
CA THR A 152 14.38 -4.73 -0.46
C THR A 152 15.18 -5.21 0.75
N ARG A 153 15.34 -4.35 1.76
CA ARG A 153 16.02 -4.69 3.02
C ARG A 153 15.27 -5.78 3.77
N ALA A 154 13.96 -5.63 3.92
CA ALA A 154 13.15 -6.61 4.64
C ALA A 154 13.12 -7.97 3.95
N PHE A 155 12.97 -7.98 2.62
CA PHE A 155 13.03 -9.19 1.78
C PHE A 155 14.38 -9.91 1.94
N SER A 156 15.48 -9.17 1.81
CA SER A 156 16.84 -9.73 1.93
C SER A 156 17.13 -10.24 3.35
N GLU A 157 16.57 -9.59 4.37
CA GLU A 157 16.70 -10.04 5.76
C GLU A 157 16.03 -11.39 5.98
N VAL A 158 14.83 -11.62 5.43
CA VAL A 158 14.14 -12.91 5.53
C VAL A 158 15.00 -14.01 4.88
N LEU A 159 15.45 -13.82 3.64
CA LEU A 159 16.31 -14.78 2.94
C LEU A 159 17.59 -15.10 3.72
N LYS A 160 18.23 -14.07 4.29
CA LYS A 160 19.42 -14.24 5.12
C LYS A 160 19.12 -15.09 6.36
N GLN A 161 18.03 -14.82 7.06
CA GLN A 161 17.66 -15.59 8.27
C GLN A 161 17.25 -17.03 7.94
N GLU A 162 16.62 -17.28 6.79
CA GLU A 162 16.34 -18.65 6.32
C GLU A 162 17.62 -19.44 6.04
N ALA A 163 18.62 -18.80 5.40
CA ALA A 163 19.93 -19.41 5.19
C ALA A 163 20.66 -19.71 6.51
N ILE A 164 20.61 -18.78 7.47
CA ILE A 164 21.21 -18.98 8.81
C ILE A 164 20.48 -20.10 9.56
N LEU A 165 19.15 -20.21 9.44
CA LEU A 165 18.37 -21.30 10.05
C LEU A 165 18.81 -22.65 9.51
N LYS A 166 18.93 -22.77 8.18
CA LYS A 166 19.41 -23.99 7.54
C LYS A 166 20.81 -24.39 8.05
N LEU A 167 21.74 -23.44 8.11
CA LEU A 167 23.09 -23.67 8.64
C LEU A 167 23.08 -24.08 10.13
N ALA A 168 22.20 -23.47 10.94
CA ALA A 168 22.06 -23.81 12.35
C ALA A 168 21.49 -25.23 12.55
N GLN A 169 20.57 -25.66 11.69
CA GLN A 169 20.04 -27.04 11.69
C GLN A 169 21.12 -28.06 11.33
N GLU A 170 21.91 -27.79 10.29
CA GLU A 170 23.06 -28.64 9.90
C GLU A 170 24.11 -28.73 11.02
N THR A 171 24.41 -27.60 11.67
CA THR A 171 25.34 -27.53 12.80
C THR A 171 24.84 -28.33 14.01
N LEU A 172 23.54 -28.24 14.33
CA LEU A 172 22.93 -29.04 15.39
C LEU A 172 23.01 -30.53 15.09
N ALA A 173 22.69 -30.94 13.85
CA ALA A 173 22.78 -32.32 13.42
C ALA A 173 24.21 -32.87 13.55
N TYR A 174 25.21 -32.07 13.15
CA TYR A 174 26.63 -32.43 13.32
C TYR A 174 27.01 -32.62 14.79
N HIS A 175 26.65 -31.68 15.67
CA HIS A 175 26.95 -31.79 17.10
C HIS A 175 26.24 -32.96 17.78
N GLN A 176 25.03 -33.29 17.32
CA GLN A 176 24.28 -34.47 17.79
C GLN A 176 25.02 -35.77 17.42
N GLN A 177 25.52 -35.89 16.19
CA GLN A 177 26.32 -37.05 15.76
C GLN A 177 27.63 -37.19 16.56
N VAL A 178 28.32 -36.08 16.82
CA VAL A 178 29.56 -36.09 17.63
C VAL A 178 29.26 -36.49 19.08
N TYR A 179 28.16 -36.00 19.65
CA TYR A 179 27.70 -36.37 20.99
C TYR A 179 27.43 -37.87 21.09
N GLU A 180 26.72 -38.46 20.13
CA GLU A 180 26.41 -39.90 20.10
C GLU A 180 27.68 -40.76 20.08
N LYS A 181 28.65 -40.39 19.23
CA LYS A 181 29.95 -41.08 19.16
C LYS A 181 30.73 -40.97 20.48
N MET A 182 30.73 -39.81 21.12
CA MET A 182 31.43 -39.61 22.40
C MET A 182 30.73 -40.31 23.56
N ASN A 183 29.39 -40.35 23.55
CA ASN A 183 28.60 -41.10 24.51
C ASN A 183 28.92 -42.59 24.46
N GLN A 184 29.03 -43.17 23.26
CA GLN A 184 29.44 -44.57 23.08
C GLN A 184 30.84 -44.83 23.65
N ARG A 185 31.83 -43.97 23.35
CA ARG A 185 33.20 -44.14 23.89
C ARG A 185 33.26 -44.01 25.42
N PHE A 186 32.46 -43.10 25.99
CA PHE A 186 32.35 -42.93 27.43
C PHE A 186 31.72 -44.15 28.11
N GLN A 187 30.63 -44.71 27.54
CA GLN A 187 29.98 -45.92 28.04
C GLN A 187 30.88 -47.16 27.96
N SER A 188 31.73 -47.26 26.93
CA SER A 188 32.74 -48.32 26.82
C SER A 188 33.96 -48.13 27.74
N GLY A 189 34.00 -47.08 28.55
CA GLY A 189 35.08 -46.81 29.50
C GLY A 189 36.39 -46.27 28.90
N VAL A 190 36.42 -45.97 27.60
CA VAL A 190 37.62 -45.50 26.88
C VAL A 190 37.63 -43.96 26.75
N GLY A 191 36.54 -43.27 27.15
CA GLY A 191 36.39 -41.82 27.05
C GLY A 191 36.54 -41.08 28.38
N SER A 192 37.10 -39.86 28.35
CA SER A 192 37.18 -38.96 29.50
C SER A 192 35.83 -38.32 29.84
N ARG A 193 35.49 -38.23 31.13
CA ARG A 193 34.29 -37.54 31.61
C ARG A 193 34.31 -36.03 31.27
N ALA A 194 35.51 -35.43 31.28
CA ALA A 194 35.66 -34.01 30.95
C ALA A 194 35.30 -33.73 29.49
N ASP A 195 35.81 -34.56 28.56
CA ASP A 195 35.53 -34.44 27.13
C ASP A 195 34.04 -34.66 26.83
N PHE A 196 33.42 -35.65 27.48
CA PHE A 196 31.99 -35.90 27.34
C PHE A 196 31.15 -34.70 27.79
N ASN A 197 31.45 -34.13 28.96
CA ASN A 197 30.76 -32.94 29.46
C ASN A 197 30.94 -31.74 28.50
N GLN A 198 32.13 -31.56 27.92
CA GLN A 198 32.38 -30.48 26.96
C GLN A 198 31.54 -30.63 25.69
N ILE A 199 31.42 -31.84 25.14
CA ILE A 199 30.59 -32.11 23.96
C ILE A 199 29.09 -31.96 24.27
N SER A 200 28.65 -32.40 25.45
CA SER A 200 27.27 -32.19 25.93
C SER A 200 26.93 -30.70 26.00
N SER A 201 27.83 -29.89 26.55
CA SER A 201 27.67 -28.42 26.60
C SER A 201 27.60 -27.80 25.19
N ARG A 202 28.41 -28.26 24.23
CA ARG A 202 28.36 -27.78 22.83
C ARG A 202 27.04 -28.13 22.13
N LEU A 203 26.49 -29.32 22.40
CA LEU A 203 25.18 -29.73 21.89
C LEU A 203 24.07 -28.84 22.48
N ALA A 204 24.08 -28.61 23.80
CA ALA A 204 23.12 -27.73 24.46
C ALA A 204 23.19 -26.28 23.93
N LEU A 205 24.41 -25.77 23.70
CA LEU A 205 24.62 -24.47 23.08
C LEU A 205 24.03 -24.41 21.66
N SER A 206 24.24 -25.44 20.85
CA SER A 206 23.69 -25.50 19.48
C SER A 206 22.16 -25.54 19.47
N ARG A 207 21.53 -26.25 20.41
CA ARG A 207 20.06 -26.25 20.58
C ARG A 207 19.54 -24.85 20.93
N THR A 208 20.22 -24.17 21.84
CA THR A 208 19.89 -22.78 22.22
C THR A 208 20.05 -21.83 21.02
N ASN A 209 21.13 -21.99 20.24
CA ASN A 209 21.36 -21.20 19.05
C ASN A 209 20.26 -21.40 18.00
N LEU A 210 19.83 -22.65 17.76
CA LEU A 210 18.73 -22.94 16.84
C LEU A 210 17.42 -22.23 17.26
N GLN A 211 17.11 -22.23 18.55
CA GLN A 211 15.95 -21.52 19.07
C GLN A 211 16.04 -20.01 18.83
N ASN A 212 17.21 -19.41 19.06
CA ASN A 212 17.43 -17.99 18.82
C ASN A 212 17.30 -17.63 17.34
N VAL A 213 17.91 -18.41 16.45
CA VAL A 213 17.81 -18.20 15.00
C VAL A 213 16.38 -18.36 14.50
N THR A 214 15.62 -19.31 15.04
CA THR A 214 14.20 -19.49 14.72
C THR A 214 13.37 -18.26 15.13
N ALA A 215 13.63 -17.71 16.32
CA ALA A 215 12.99 -16.48 16.77
C ALA A 215 13.38 -15.27 15.88
N ASN A 216 14.66 -15.19 15.46
CA ASN A 216 15.13 -14.13 14.55
C ASN A 216 14.46 -14.20 13.18
N LEU A 217 14.31 -15.40 12.60
CA LEU A 217 13.56 -15.59 11.35
C LEU A 217 12.10 -15.13 11.51
N ARG A 218 11.46 -15.49 12.62
CA ARG A 218 10.09 -15.04 12.89
C ARG A 218 9.99 -13.52 12.96
N ASN A 219 10.94 -12.86 13.63
CA ASN A 219 11.00 -11.40 13.70
C ASN A 219 11.22 -10.78 12.31
N ALA A 220 12.09 -11.37 11.48
CA ALA A 220 12.32 -10.91 10.11
C ALA A 220 11.04 -11.02 9.25
N ARG A 221 10.29 -12.12 9.36
CA ARG A 221 9.00 -12.29 8.65
C ARG A 221 7.95 -11.28 9.11
N ILE A 222 7.89 -10.98 10.41
CA ILE A 222 6.98 -9.94 10.95
C ILE A 222 7.36 -8.56 10.42
N ASN A 223 8.65 -8.21 10.41
CA ASN A 223 9.11 -6.93 9.87
C ASN A 223 8.80 -6.81 8.37
N TYR A 224 9.00 -7.88 7.61
CA TYR A 224 8.57 -7.93 6.20
C TYR A 224 7.08 -7.65 6.04
N GLN A 225 6.23 -8.30 6.85
CA GLN A 225 4.78 -8.06 6.82
C GLN A 225 4.43 -6.62 7.16
N GLN A 226 5.14 -5.98 8.10
CA GLN A 226 4.90 -4.57 8.44
C GLN A 226 5.20 -3.63 7.27
N VAL A 227 6.20 -3.95 6.44
CA VAL A 227 6.61 -3.11 5.31
C VAL A 227 5.78 -3.39 4.05
N VAL A 228 5.54 -4.66 3.73
CA VAL A 228 4.88 -5.12 2.49
C VAL A 228 3.37 -5.27 2.65
N GLY A 229 2.89 -5.52 3.87
CA GLY A 229 1.47 -5.74 4.20
C GLY A 229 1.01 -7.20 4.06
N THR A 230 1.82 -8.07 3.46
CA THR A 230 1.53 -9.51 3.31
C THR A 230 2.55 -10.35 4.07
N PHE A 231 2.12 -11.52 4.56
CA PHE A 231 3.04 -12.47 5.18
C PHE A 231 3.76 -13.24 4.06
N PRO A 232 5.09 -13.42 4.13
CA PRO A 232 5.80 -14.20 3.12
C PRO A 232 5.50 -15.69 3.35
N GLY A 233 5.05 -16.43 2.33
CA GLY A 233 4.93 -17.88 2.44
C GLY A 233 6.30 -18.55 2.51
N GLU A 234 6.34 -19.76 3.05
CA GLU A 234 7.61 -20.48 3.26
C GLU A 234 8.21 -20.91 1.93
N GLY A 235 9.46 -20.50 1.67
CA GLY A 235 10.16 -20.84 0.42
C GLY A 235 9.61 -20.15 -0.83
N GLU A 236 8.69 -19.18 -0.69
CA GLU A 236 8.16 -18.38 -1.81
C GLU A 236 9.14 -17.29 -2.26
N LEU A 237 10.03 -16.87 -1.35
CA LEU A 237 11.03 -15.86 -1.63
C LEU A 237 12.27 -16.55 -2.20
N GLU A 238 12.60 -16.24 -3.44
CA GLU A 238 13.87 -16.67 -4.03
C GLU A 238 14.87 -15.53 -4.07
N PHE A 239 16.15 -15.88 -4.02
CA PHE A 239 17.20 -14.89 -4.25
C PHE A 239 17.05 -14.34 -5.66
N PRO A 240 16.77 -13.03 -5.82
CA PRO A 240 16.91 -12.38 -7.12
C PRO A 240 18.34 -12.64 -7.58
N GLY A 241 18.49 -13.19 -8.80
CA GLY A 241 19.79 -13.63 -9.33
C GLY A 241 20.89 -12.56 -9.23
N SER A 242 22.13 -12.96 -9.48
CA SER A 242 23.32 -12.10 -9.26
C SER A 242 23.18 -10.68 -9.82
N TYR A 243 23.26 -9.69 -8.93
CA TYR A 243 23.20 -8.26 -9.26
C TYR A 243 24.49 -7.71 -9.89
N HIS A 244 25.51 -8.54 -10.07
CA HIS A 244 26.84 -8.11 -10.52
C HIS A 244 26.79 -7.35 -11.86
N ASN A 245 25.86 -7.71 -12.75
CA ASN A 245 25.69 -7.07 -14.05
C ASN A 245 25.01 -5.70 -13.99
N TYR A 246 24.30 -5.39 -12.89
CA TYR A 246 23.58 -4.14 -12.70
C TYR A 246 24.36 -3.13 -11.87
N LEU A 247 25.39 -3.58 -11.15
CA LEU A 247 26.28 -2.71 -10.39
C LEU A 247 27.19 -1.93 -11.36
N PRO A 248 27.27 -0.59 -11.23
CA PRO A 248 28.23 0.19 -11.98
C PRO A 248 29.65 -0.20 -11.55
N ALA A 249 30.58 -0.22 -12.51
CA ALA A 249 31.97 -0.64 -12.27
C ALA A 249 32.72 0.28 -11.29
N ASN A 250 32.31 1.54 -11.16
CA ASN A 250 32.91 2.54 -10.29
C ASN A 250 31.87 3.61 -9.86
N VAL A 251 32.28 4.46 -8.91
CA VAL A 251 31.43 5.52 -8.34
C VAL A 251 31.07 6.56 -9.39
N GLU A 252 31.97 6.96 -10.30
CA GLU A 252 31.61 7.88 -11.39
C GLU A 252 30.51 7.32 -12.29
N ALA A 253 30.57 6.03 -12.65
CA ALA A 253 29.54 5.38 -13.46
C ALA A 253 28.20 5.25 -12.71
N ALA A 254 28.22 5.20 -11.38
CA ALA A 254 27.01 5.22 -10.55
C ALA A 254 26.33 6.60 -10.62
N VAL A 255 27.11 7.66 -10.41
CA VAL A 255 26.60 9.05 -10.46
C VAL A 255 26.07 9.38 -11.85
N ALA A 256 26.79 8.99 -12.91
CA ALA A 256 26.38 9.22 -14.29
C ALA A 256 25.08 8.49 -14.69
N ARG A 257 24.75 7.36 -14.04
CA ARG A 257 23.48 6.64 -14.26
C ARG A 257 22.32 7.17 -13.40
N SER A 258 22.60 7.97 -12.37
CA SER A 258 21.60 8.53 -11.45
C SER A 258 21.06 9.90 -11.88
N LEU A 259 21.73 10.55 -12.84
CA LEU A 259 21.34 11.83 -13.45
C LEU A 259 20.58 11.59 -14.76
#